data_AF-A0A6M0STW1-F1
#
_entry.id   AF-A0A6M0STW1-F1
#
_cell.length_a   1.000
_cell.length_b   1.000
_cell.length_c   1.000
_cell.angle_alpha   90.00
_cell.angle_beta   90.00
_cell.angle_gamma   90.00
#
_symmetry.space_group_name_H-M   'P 1'
#
loop_
_entity.id
_entity.type
_entity.pdbx_description
1 polymer ?
#
loop_
_entity_poly.entity_id
_entity_poly.type
_entity_poly.pdbx_seq_one_letter_code
_entity_poly.pdbx_strand_id
1 'polypeptide(L)'
;MFYKEIKDLLNKLNSTNINDLKPTLTRKVNELILNINDDNMSDCELEELCDFFITRETLREEVRQEDSLSEGLLIENFIKAFDTFIEEINTKEYVSDAINLTNTAIRSIGGIARGFMLMKKYAPKEGVIKNHQYLIELKEEFYKQLRSYSTKGLYEEHFVICGLINTIKFDLEEQSQEHGRYVISMLTDYETQNLKSPKEFEEEHSDEHSLDNIKVKMKSEFGIELQRRIYSWDNLTRKLTDHYYLESLYNEECDD
;
A
#
# COMPACT_ATOMS: atom_id res chain seq x y z
N MET A 1 -8.87 -18.08 3.78
CA MET A 1 -9.61 -19.36 3.69
C MET A 1 -9.62 -19.84 2.24
N PHE A 2 -10.13 -19.04 1.30
CA PHE A 2 -10.12 -19.25 -0.16
C PHE A 2 -8.81 -19.78 -0.78
N TYR A 3 -7.68 -19.10 -0.58
CA TYR A 3 -6.41 -19.52 -1.21
C TYR A 3 -5.92 -20.90 -0.79
N LYS A 4 -6.25 -21.33 0.43
CA LYS A 4 -5.88 -22.66 0.92
C LYS A 4 -6.74 -23.73 0.25
N GLU A 5 -8.05 -23.49 0.14
CA GLU A 5 -8.99 -24.41 -0.51
C GLU A 5 -8.66 -24.60 -1.99
N ILE A 6 -8.38 -23.51 -2.72
CA ILE A 6 -7.93 -23.59 -4.12
C ILE A 6 -6.63 -24.38 -4.23
N LYS A 7 -5.65 -24.12 -3.35
CA LYS A 7 -4.38 -24.83 -3.35
C LYS A 7 -4.54 -26.32 -3.02
N ASP A 8 -5.42 -26.66 -2.09
CA ASP A 8 -5.72 -28.04 -1.72
C ASP A 8 -6.47 -28.78 -2.85
N LEU A 9 -7.37 -28.10 -3.57
CA LEU A 9 -8.03 -28.64 -4.77
C LEU A 9 -7.00 -28.90 -5.88
N LEU A 10 -6.13 -27.92 -6.17
CA LEU A 10 -5.07 -28.06 -7.17
C LEU A 10 -4.12 -29.22 -6.85
N ASN A 11 -3.72 -29.39 -5.59
CA ASN A 11 -2.86 -30.50 -5.17
C ASN A 11 -3.53 -31.89 -5.28
N LYS A 12 -4.87 -31.93 -5.28
CA LYS A 12 -5.64 -33.18 -5.41
C LYS A 12 -5.92 -33.56 -6.86
N LEU A 13 -5.81 -32.62 -7.81
CA LEU A 13 -6.08 -32.88 -9.23
C LEU A 13 -5.13 -33.93 -9.81
N ASN A 14 -5.70 -34.90 -10.51
CA ASN A 14 -4.99 -35.92 -11.26
C ASN A 14 -5.83 -36.37 -12.47
N SER A 15 -5.29 -37.27 -13.30
CA SER A 15 -5.95 -37.75 -14.52
C SER A 15 -7.27 -38.49 -14.27
N THR A 16 -7.56 -38.94 -13.05
CA THR A 16 -8.76 -39.71 -12.72
C THR A 16 -9.87 -38.88 -12.08
N ASN A 17 -9.57 -37.72 -11.50
CA ASN A 17 -10.56 -36.89 -10.79
C ASN A 17 -10.75 -35.48 -11.35
N ILE A 18 -10.06 -35.13 -12.45
CA ILE A 18 -10.11 -33.79 -13.03
C ILE A 18 -11.52 -33.36 -13.43
N ASN A 19 -12.33 -34.26 -13.99
CA ASN A 19 -13.69 -33.93 -14.44
C ASN A 19 -14.64 -33.63 -13.28
N ASP A 20 -14.43 -34.27 -12.13
CA ASP A 20 -15.26 -34.08 -10.95
C ASP A 20 -14.87 -32.82 -10.17
N LEU A 21 -13.57 -32.50 -10.12
CA LEU A 21 -13.05 -31.38 -9.35
C LEU A 21 -13.03 -30.05 -10.13
N LYS A 22 -13.02 -30.10 -11.47
CA LYS A 22 -12.96 -28.91 -12.33
C LYS A 22 -14.10 -27.92 -12.04
N PRO A 23 -15.38 -28.31 -11.92
CA PRO A 23 -16.47 -27.36 -11.63
C PRO A 23 -16.27 -26.64 -10.29
N THR A 24 -15.88 -27.37 -9.25
CA THR A 24 -15.62 -26.78 -7.92
C THR A 24 -14.45 -25.81 -7.96
N LEU A 25 -13.39 -26.15 -8.69
CA LEU A 25 -12.24 -25.25 -8.88
C LEU A 25 -12.64 -24.00 -9.68
N THR A 26 -13.39 -24.14 -10.77
CA THR A 26 -13.89 -23.02 -11.57
C THR A 26 -14.71 -22.06 -10.73
N ARG A 27 -15.67 -22.57 -9.94
CA ARG A 27 -16.47 -21.73 -9.03
C ARG A 27 -15.57 -20.93 -8.09
N LYS A 28 -14.63 -21.60 -7.42
CA LYS A 28 -13.71 -20.95 -6.47
C LYS A 28 -12.80 -19.91 -7.12
N VAL A 29 -12.42 -20.11 -8.38
CA VAL A 29 -11.66 -19.13 -9.16
C VAL A 29 -12.52 -17.93 -9.55
N ASN A 30 -13.77 -18.15 -9.98
CA ASN A 30 -14.69 -17.06 -10.33
C ASN A 30 -15.05 -16.21 -9.10
N GLU A 31 -15.35 -16.85 -7.96
CA GLU A 31 -15.52 -16.18 -6.65
C GLU A 31 -14.31 -15.32 -6.30
N LEU A 32 -13.09 -15.82 -6.57
CA LEU A 32 -11.85 -15.09 -6.33
C LEU A 32 -11.67 -13.89 -7.27
N ILE A 33 -11.94 -14.06 -8.57
CA ILE A 33 -11.84 -12.99 -9.59
C ILE A 33 -12.77 -11.84 -9.25
N LEU A 34 -14.03 -12.18 -8.91
CA LEU A 34 -15.08 -11.21 -8.63
C LEU A 34 -15.03 -10.67 -7.20
N ASN A 35 -14.24 -11.30 -6.32
CA ASN A 35 -14.20 -11.04 -4.87
C ASN A 35 -15.60 -11.14 -4.23
N ILE A 36 -16.38 -12.15 -4.63
CA ILE A 36 -17.73 -12.44 -4.15
C ILE A 36 -17.74 -13.82 -3.49
N ASN A 37 -18.44 -13.94 -2.36
CA ASN A 37 -18.71 -15.21 -1.72
C ASN A 37 -20.20 -15.27 -1.33
N ASP A 38 -21.06 -15.53 -2.32
CA ASP A 38 -22.49 -15.69 -2.13
C ASP A 38 -22.89 -17.14 -2.40
N ASP A 39 -23.19 -17.86 -1.32
CA ASP A 39 -23.65 -19.26 -1.38
C ASP A 39 -25.01 -19.41 -2.08
N ASN A 40 -25.77 -18.32 -2.28
CA ASN A 40 -27.06 -18.34 -2.95
C ASN A 40 -26.94 -18.14 -4.47
N MET A 41 -25.79 -17.72 -4.98
CA MET A 41 -25.57 -17.50 -6.41
C MET A 41 -25.31 -18.83 -7.10
N SER A 42 -26.07 -19.11 -8.16
CA SER A 42 -25.88 -20.32 -8.97
C SER A 42 -24.56 -20.28 -9.74
N ASP A 43 -24.01 -21.44 -10.09
CA ASP A 43 -22.77 -21.53 -10.88
C ASP A 43 -22.89 -20.81 -12.22
N CYS A 44 -24.07 -20.87 -12.86
CA CYS A 44 -24.34 -20.23 -14.14
C CYS A 44 -24.31 -18.70 -14.02
N GLU A 45 -24.99 -18.14 -13.00
CA GLU A 45 -24.98 -16.69 -12.76
C GLU A 45 -23.58 -16.17 -12.44
N LEU A 46 -22.81 -16.95 -11.65
CA LEU A 46 -21.43 -16.60 -11.31
C LEU A 46 -20.52 -16.62 -12.54
N GLU A 47 -20.68 -17.61 -13.42
CA GLU A 47 -19.92 -17.72 -14.67
C GLU A 47 -20.26 -16.57 -15.62
N GLU A 48 -21.54 -16.27 -15.82
CA GLU A 48 -21.98 -15.11 -16.64
C GLU A 48 -21.42 -13.78 -16.13
N LEU A 49 -21.41 -13.57 -14.81
CA LEU A 49 -20.85 -12.36 -14.20
C LEU A 49 -19.33 -12.29 -14.41
N CYS A 50 -18.64 -13.42 -14.27
CA CYS A 50 -17.19 -13.52 -14.46
C CYS A 50 -16.82 -13.24 -15.92
N ASP A 51 -17.52 -13.84 -16.87
CA ASP A 51 -17.32 -13.64 -18.31
C ASP A 51 -17.59 -12.20 -18.71
N PHE A 52 -18.65 -11.59 -18.18
CA PHE A 52 -18.92 -10.16 -18.38
C PHE A 52 -17.78 -9.29 -17.86
N PHE A 53 -17.28 -9.57 -16.64
CA PHE A 53 -16.18 -8.83 -16.05
C PHE A 53 -14.89 -8.94 -16.88
N ILE A 54 -14.52 -10.16 -17.29
CA ILE A 54 -13.35 -10.42 -18.13
C ILE A 54 -13.48 -9.69 -19.47
N THR A 55 -14.63 -9.83 -20.14
CA THR A 55 -14.89 -9.20 -21.44
C THR A 55 -14.79 -7.67 -21.35
N ARG A 56 -15.36 -7.07 -20.29
CA ARG A 56 -15.26 -5.63 -20.04
C ARG A 56 -13.81 -5.19 -19.90
N GLU A 57 -13.00 -5.93 -19.16
CA GLU A 57 -11.59 -5.58 -18.96
C GLU A 57 -10.78 -5.75 -20.27
N THR A 58 -11.04 -6.79 -21.07
CA THR A 58 -10.42 -6.94 -22.39
C THR A 58 -10.79 -5.80 -23.34
N LEU A 59 -12.07 -5.43 -23.43
CA LEU A 59 -12.50 -4.29 -24.25
C LEU A 59 -11.86 -2.97 -23.81
N ARG A 60 -11.70 -2.77 -22.50
CA ARG A 60 -10.99 -1.62 -21.92
C ARG A 60 -9.51 -1.59 -22.32
N GLU A 61 -8.86 -2.74 -22.46
CA GLU A 61 -7.47 -2.81 -22.95
C GLU A 61 -7.39 -2.51 -24.46
N GLU A 62 -8.37 -2.97 -25.24
CA GLU A 62 -8.41 -2.77 -26.70
C GLU A 62 -8.68 -1.32 -27.11
N VAL A 63 -9.71 -0.69 -26.54
CA VAL A 63 -10.08 0.73 -26.82
C VAL A 63 -8.93 1.69 -26.48
N ARG A 64 -8.08 1.34 -25.51
CA ARG A 64 -6.96 2.18 -25.06
C ARG A 64 -5.73 2.16 -25.96
N GLN A 65 -5.58 1.17 -26.83
CA GLN A 65 -4.52 1.22 -27.83
C GLN A 65 -4.76 2.37 -28.84
N GLU A 66 -5.97 2.94 -28.87
CA GLU A 66 -6.38 3.99 -29.79
C GLU A 66 -6.32 5.42 -29.17
N ASP A 67 -6.57 5.60 -27.85
CA ASP A 67 -6.68 6.92 -27.16
C ASP A 67 -5.64 7.14 -26.02
N SER A 68 -4.34 7.14 -26.32
CA SER A 68 -3.28 6.88 -25.33
C SER A 68 -2.70 8.07 -24.53
N LEU A 69 -3.29 9.27 -24.52
CA LEU A 69 -2.56 10.48 -24.05
C LEU A 69 -3.04 11.15 -22.75
N SER A 70 -4.22 10.84 -22.21
CA SER A 70 -4.76 11.57 -21.04
C SER A 70 -4.86 10.76 -19.74
N GLU A 71 -4.98 9.43 -19.77
CA GLU A 71 -5.10 8.61 -18.54
C GLU A 71 -3.75 8.44 -17.82
N GLY A 72 -3.75 8.47 -16.47
CA GLY A 72 -2.54 8.28 -15.66
C GLY A 72 -1.79 9.56 -15.27
N LEU A 73 -2.23 10.73 -15.75
CA LEU A 73 -1.61 12.02 -15.41
C LEU A 73 -1.70 12.34 -13.91
N LEU A 74 -2.81 12.03 -13.25
CA LEU A 74 -2.98 12.25 -11.81
C LEU A 74 -2.10 11.30 -11.01
N ILE A 75 -1.95 10.05 -11.45
CA ILE A 75 -1.02 9.07 -10.88
C ILE A 75 0.41 9.59 -10.94
N GLU A 76 0.87 10.09 -12.10
CA GLU A 76 2.23 10.60 -12.21
C GLU A 76 2.45 11.88 -11.39
N ASN A 77 1.45 12.75 -11.28
CA ASN A 77 1.53 13.92 -10.41
C ASN A 77 1.53 13.55 -8.92
N PHE A 78 0.77 12.52 -8.53
CA PHE A 78 0.84 11.94 -7.19
C PHE A 78 2.20 11.31 -6.92
N ILE A 79 2.76 10.54 -7.86
CA ILE A 79 4.09 9.92 -7.70
C ILE A 79 5.15 10.99 -7.43
N LYS A 80 5.12 12.12 -8.16
CA LYS A 80 6.03 13.25 -7.91
C LYS A 80 5.85 13.85 -6.51
N ALA A 81 4.61 14.06 -6.08
CA ALA A 81 4.30 14.57 -4.74
C ALA A 81 4.78 13.59 -3.65
N PHE A 82 4.57 12.29 -3.85
CA PHE A 82 5.01 11.24 -2.95
C PHE A 82 6.52 11.09 -2.92
N ASP A 83 7.21 11.16 -4.06
CA ASP A 83 8.68 11.17 -4.14
C ASP A 83 9.26 12.32 -3.33
N THR A 84 8.74 13.53 -3.55
CA THR A 84 9.15 14.74 -2.82
C THR A 84 8.95 14.54 -1.31
N PHE A 85 7.78 14.04 -0.91
CA PHE A 85 7.47 13.79 0.50
C PHE A 85 8.39 12.75 1.14
N ILE A 86 8.62 11.63 0.46
CA ILE A 86 9.50 10.57 0.94
C ILE A 86 10.95 11.05 1.01
N GLU A 87 11.42 11.86 0.07
CA GLU A 87 12.77 12.45 0.10
C GLU A 87 12.96 13.39 1.31
N GLU A 88 11.95 14.18 1.65
CA GLU A 88 11.96 15.01 2.87
C GLU A 88 12.06 14.17 4.14
N ILE A 89 11.47 12.97 4.14
CA ILE A 89 11.53 12.03 5.28
C ILE A 89 12.81 11.19 5.24
N ASN A 90 13.38 10.88 4.08
CA ASN A 90 14.47 9.93 3.89
C ASN A 90 15.85 10.50 4.28
N THR A 91 15.96 11.04 5.49
CA THR A 91 17.22 11.32 6.15
C THR A 91 17.67 10.09 6.93
N LYS A 92 18.97 9.99 7.26
CA LYS A 92 19.55 8.84 7.98
C LYS A 92 18.79 8.45 9.26
N GLU A 93 18.12 9.40 9.90
CA GLU A 93 17.36 9.17 11.15
C GLU A 93 15.94 8.62 10.93
N TYR A 94 15.37 8.75 9.72
CA TYR A 94 13.93 8.53 9.48
C TYR A 94 13.62 7.59 8.31
N VAL A 95 14.63 6.92 7.74
CA VAL A 95 14.45 5.91 6.68
C VAL A 95 13.40 4.84 7.05
N SER A 96 13.34 4.45 8.32
CA SER A 96 12.36 3.47 8.80
C SER A 96 10.92 3.95 8.68
N ASP A 97 10.66 5.24 8.91
CA ASP A 97 9.34 5.84 8.76
C ASP A 97 8.95 5.91 7.29
N ALA A 98 9.89 6.27 6.40
CA ALA A 98 9.66 6.25 4.95
C ALA A 98 9.31 4.84 4.44
N ILE A 99 10.01 3.81 4.93
CA ILE A 99 9.72 2.41 4.61
C ILE A 99 8.33 1.99 5.11
N ASN A 100 7.99 2.36 6.35
CA ASN A 100 6.70 2.02 6.94
C ASN A 100 5.56 2.68 6.18
N LEU A 101 5.69 3.98 5.89
CA LEU A 101 4.69 4.72 5.15
C LEU A 101 4.48 4.17 3.73
N THR A 102 5.58 3.86 3.03
CA THR A 102 5.51 3.26 1.69
C THR A 102 4.85 1.87 1.74
N ASN A 103 5.12 1.07 2.78
CA ASN A 103 4.41 -0.20 2.99
C ASN A 103 2.91 0.01 3.23
N THR A 104 2.53 0.98 4.06
CA THR A 104 1.12 1.34 4.29
C THR A 104 0.44 1.74 2.98
N ALA A 105 1.07 2.58 2.17
CA ALA A 105 0.56 2.99 0.86
C ALA A 105 0.34 1.78 -0.08
N ILE A 106 1.34 0.89 -0.22
CA ILE A 106 1.23 -0.33 -1.03
C ILE A 106 0.07 -1.22 -0.55
N ARG A 107 -0.05 -1.44 0.76
CA ARG A 107 -1.13 -2.28 1.32
C ARG A 107 -2.51 -1.69 1.00
N SER A 108 -2.62 -0.37 1.03
CA SER A 108 -3.87 0.37 0.82
C SER A 108 -4.42 0.23 -0.60
N ILE A 109 -3.56 -0.05 -1.58
CA ILE A 109 -3.96 -0.30 -2.98
C ILE A 109 -4.00 -1.79 -3.35
N GLY A 110 -4.01 -2.68 -2.36
CA GLY A 110 -4.09 -4.14 -2.56
C GLY A 110 -2.74 -4.85 -2.74
N GLY A 111 -1.63 -4.16 -2.51
CA GLY A 111 -0.27 -4.66 -2.76
C GLY A 111 0.37 -5.51 -1.66
N ILE A 112 -0.42 -5.99 -0.70
CA ILE A 112 0.06 -6.65 0.53
C ILE A 112 1.11 -7.74 0.23
N ALA A 113 0.84 -8.63 -0.73
CA ALA A 113 1.73 -9.74 -1.08
C ALA A 113 3.10 -9.27 -1.61
N ARG A 114 3.14 -8.14 -2.32
CA ARG A 114 4.38 -7.56 -2.85
C ARG A 114 5.23 -6.93 -1.76
N GLY A 115 4.60 -6.23 -0.81
CA GLY A 115 5.28 -5.75 0.39
C GLY A 115 5.91 -6.90 1.20
N PHE A 116 5.17 -8.00 1.40
CA PHE A 116 5.70 -9.21 2.06
C PHE A 116 6.87 -9.84 1.31
N MET A 117 6.80 -9.92 -0.03
CA MET A 117 7.88 -10.47 -0.86
C MET A 117 9.18 -9.68 -0.67
N LEU A 118 9.12 -8.35 -0.75
CA LEU A 118 10.30 -7.50 -0.57
C LEU A 118 10.81 -7.57 0.87
N MET A 119 9.92 -7.50 1.87
CA MET A 119 10.29 -7.68 3.26
C MET A 119 11.04 -9.00 3.49
N LYS A 120 10.57 -10.12 2.91
CA LYS A 120 11.25 -11.42 3.00
C LYS A 120 12.63 -11.43 2.33
N LYS A 121 12.78 -10.76 1.17
CA LYS A 121 14.06 -10.63 0.47
C LYS A 121 15.11 -9.91 1.31
N TYR A 122 14.69 -8.93 2.10
CA TYR A 122 15.57 -8.10 2.91
C TYR A 122 15.71 -8.58 4.36
N ALA A 123 14.75 -9.35 4.90
CA ALA A 123 14.74 -9.87 6.28
C ALA A 123 16.05 -10.51 6.78
N PRO A 124 16.85 -11.23 5.96
CA PRO A 124 18.12 -11.80 6.43
C PRO A 124 19.22 -10.76 6.69
N LYS A 125 19.03 -9.49 6.32
CA LYS A 125 20.03 -8.43 6.46
C LYS A 125 19.79 -7.68 7.77
N GLU A 126 20.83 -7.52 8.57
CA GLU A 126 20.76 -6.61 9.73
C GLU A 126 20.39 -5.19 9.26
N GLY A 127 19.54 -4.50 10.02
CA GLY A 127 19.16 -3.12 9.72
C GLY A 127 18.24 -2.93 8.51
N VAL A 128 17.36 -3.91 8.17
CA VAL A 128 16.32 -3.76 7.13
C VAL A 128 15.57 -2.43 7.23
N ILE A 129 15.29 -2.01 8.46
CA ILE A 129 14.60 -0.77 8.81
C ILE A 129 15.35 0.52 8.43
N LYS A 130 16.64 0.46 8.10
CA LYS A 130 17.45 1.60 7.60
C LYS A 130 18.00 1.35 6.18
N ASN A 131 17.47 0.34 5.48
CA ASN A 131 17.99 -0.07 4.20
C ASN A 131 17.43 0.78 3.06
N HIS A 132 18.25 1.68 2.51
CA HIS A 132 17.85 2.56 1.41
C HIS A 132 17.53 1.79 0.13
N GLN A 133 18.24 0.68 -0.14
CA GLN A 133 17.94 -0.15 -1.30
C GLN A 133 16.57 -0.82 -1.17
N TYR A 134 16.19 -1.23 0.05
CA TYR A 134 14.85 -1.74 0.31
C TYR A 134 13.79 -0.67 0.05
N LEU A 135 13.99 0.57 0.51
CA LEU A 135 13.08 1.69 0.23
C LEU A 135 12.93 1.94 -1.28
N ILE A 136 14.04 1.93 -2.03
CA ILE A 136 14.02 2.12 -3.50
C ILE A 136 13.17 1.04 -4.18
N GLU A 137 13.45 -0.23 -3.90
CA GLU A 137 12.67 -1.33 -4.51
C GLU A 137 11.19 -1.32 -4.08
N LEU A 138 10.92 -0.89 -2.85
CA LEU A 138 9.57 -0.75 -2.35
C LEU A 138 8.80 0.34 -3.09
N LYS A 139 9.42 1.50 -3.33
CA LYS A 139 8.86 2.58 -4.15
C LYS A 139 8.62 2.12 -5.58
N GLU A 140 9.57 1.42 -6.20
CA GLU A 140 9.40 0.89 -7.56
C GLU A 140 8.19 -0.05 -7.66
N GLU A 141 8.01 -0.93 -6.68
CA GLU A 141 6.87 -1.85 -6.67
C GLU A 141 5.56 -1.11 -6.39
N PHE A 142 5.58 -0.11 -5.51
CA PHE A 142 4.43 0.78 -5.30
C PHE A 142 4.01 1.47 -6.60
N TYR A 143 4.95 2.06 -7.34
CA TYR A 143 4.66 2.79 -8.56
C TYR A 143 4.17 1.88 -9.68
N LYS A 144 4.72 0.67 -9.80
CA LYS A 144 4.19 -0.34 -10.74
C LYS A 144 2.73 -0.66 -10.45
N GLN A 145 2.38 -0.82 -9.19
CA GLN A 145 0.99 -1.07 -8.80
C GLN A 145 0.11 0.14 -9.04
N LEU A 146 0.57 1.34 -8.68
CA LEU A 146 -0.22 2.54 -8.87
C LEU A 146 -0.50 2.79 -10.35
N ARG A 147 0.51 2.61 -11.22
CA ARG A 147 0.35 2.68 -12.68
C ARG A 147 -0.57 1.60 -13.25
N SER A 148 -0.80 0.48 -12.56
CA SER A 148 -1.83 -0.47 -12.99
C SER A 148 -3.27 0.06 -12.88
N TYR A 149 -3.46 1.20 -12.19
CA TYR A 149 -4.74 1.91 -12.14
C TYR A 149 -4.90 2.95 -13.25
N SER A 150 -3.83 3.35 -13.96
CA SER A 150 -3.98 4.28 -15.10
C SER A 150 -4.86 3.66 -16.18
N THR A 151 -4.76 2.34 -16.34
CA THR A 151 -5.60 1.56 -17.24
C THR A 151 -6.92 1.12 -16.59
N LYS A 152 -7.49 1.89 -15.66
CA LYS A 152 -8.83 1.58 -15.11
C LYS A 152 -9.86 2.66 -15.39
N GLY A 153 -9.42 3.84 -15.82
CA GLY A 153 -10.25 4.99 -16.16
C GLY A 153 -10.06 6.11 -15.15
N LEU A 154 -10.48 7.33 -15.54
CA LEU A 154 -10.30 8.54 -14.73
C LEU A 154 -10.97 8.46 -13.36
N TYR A 155 -12.12 7.79 -13.25
CA TYR A 155 -12.81 7.63 -11.96
C TYR A 155 -12.02 6.75 -11.00
N GLU A 156 -11.51 5.61 -11.47
CA GLU A 156 -10.68 4.71 -10.69
C GLU A 156 -9.34 5.35 -10.31
N GLU A 157 -8.75 6.13 -11.21
CA GLU A 157 -7.56 6.95 -10.94
C GLU A 157 -7.84 7.99 -9.83
N HIS A 158 -8.90 8.79 -9.95
CA HIS A 158 -9.28 9.73 -8.89
C HIS A 158 -9.54 9.04 -7.55
N PHE A 159 -10.27 7.92 -7.57
CA PHE A 159 -10.61 7.19 -6.37
C PHE A 159 -9.36 6.66 -5.65
N VAL A 160 -8.44 6.03 -6.38
CA VAL A 160 -7.22 5.47 -5.76
C VAL A 160 -6.30 6.59 -5.23
N ILE A 161 -6.17 7.70 -5.95
CA ILE A 161 -5.32 8.82 -5.54
C ILE A 161 -5.89 9.54 -4.32
N CYS A 162 -7.18 9.88 -4.33
CA CYS A 162 -7.85 10.45 -3.15
C CYS A 162 -7.80 9.50 -1.95
N GLY A 163 -7.96 8.20 -2.16
CA GLY A 163 -7.83 7.19 -1.12
C GLY A 163 -6.42 7.16 -0.51
N LEU A 164 -5.39 7.18 -1.34
CA LEU A 164 -3.99 7.22 -0.89
C LEU A 164 -3.65 8.51 -0.14
N ILE A 165 -4.09 9.67 -0.63
CA ILE A 165 -3.89 10.97 0.02
C ILE A 165 -4.43 10.93 1.45
N ASN A 166 -5.67 10.47 1.61
CA ASN A 166 -6.30 10.38 2.92
C ASN A 166 -5.68 9.30 3.81
N THR A 167 -5.29 8.16 3.25
CA THR A 167 -4.67 7.08 4.04
C THR A 167 -3.32 7.50 4.62
N ILE A 168 -2.48 8.15 3.81
CA ILE A 168 -1.18 8.69 4.27
C ILE A 168 -1.41 9.79 5.31
N LYS A 169 -2.36 10.69 5.07
CA LYS A 169 -2.72 11.74 6.03
C LYS A 169 -3.14 11.15 7.38
N PHE A 170 -4.03 10.16 7.36
CA PHE A 170 -4.52 9.49 8.55
C PHE A 170 -3.39 8.82 9.33
N ASP A 171 -2.50 8.07 8.65
CA ASP A 171 -1.34 7.42 9.29
C ASP A 171 -0.41 8.44 9.98
N LEU A 172 -0.16 9.59 9.34
CA LEU A 172 0.65 10.67 9.92
C LEU A 172 -0.04 11.33 11.13
N GLU A 173 -1.36 11.58 11.04
CA GLU A 173 -2.15 12.15 12.13
C GLU A 173 -2.20 11.19 13.34
N GLU A 174 -2.41 9.90 13.11
CA GLU A 174 -2.39 8.86 14.14
C GLU A 174 -1.02 8.80 14.82
N GLN A 175 0.07 8.76 14.05
CA GLN A 175 1.43 8.78 14.60
C GLN A 175 1.70 10.03 15.45
N SER A 176 1.20 11.19 15.02
CA SER A 176 1.34 12.46 15.75
C SER A 176 0.55 12.47 17.06
N GLN A 177 -0.69 11.97 17.05
CA GLN A 177 -1.55 11.93 18.23
C GLN A 177 -1.12 10.88 19.26
N GLU A 178 -0.69 9.70 18.80
CA GLU A 178 -0.31 8.59 19.65
C GLU A 178 1.16 8.62 20.07
N HIS A 179 1.96 9.57 19.59
CA HIS A 179 3.40 9.67 19.88
C HIS A 179 3.72 9.59 21.38
N GLY A 180 3.04 10.39 22.20
CA GLY A 180 3.25 10.38 23.65
C GLY A 180 2.90 9.04 24.30
N ARG A 181 1.82 8.38 23.84
CA ARG A 181 1.42 7.05 24.32
C ARG A 181 2.41 5.99 23.88
N TYR A 182 2.91 6.06 22.64
CA TYR A 182 3.96 5.19 22.14
C TYR A 182 5.23 5.28 23.00
N VAL A 183 5.69 6.50 23.31
CA VAL A 183 6.87 6.69 24.18
C VAL A 183 6.65 6.09 25.57
N ILE A 184 5.49 6.35 26.20
CA ILE A 184 5.16 5.77 27.51
C ILE A 184 5.11 4.24 27.43
N SER A 185 4.49 3.69 26.39
CA SER A 185 4.35 2.25 26.19
C SER A 185 5.69 1.55 26.06
N MET A 186 6.66 2.18 25.40
CA MET A 186 8.03 1.65 25.24
C MET A 186 8.81 1.68 26.56
N LEU A 187 8.58 2.71 27.37
CA LEU A 187 9.22 2.87 28.68
C LEU A 187 8.53 2.08 29.79
N THR A 188 7.37 1.45 29.54
CA THR A 188 6.62 0.72 30.56
C THR A 188 6.99 -0.77 30.54
N ASP A 189 7.32 -1.32 31.70
CA ASP A 189 7.36 -2.75 31.94
C ASP A 189 5.93 -3.24 32.20
N TYR A 190 5.42 -4.10 31.32
CA TYR A 190 4.05 -4.61 31.42
C TYR A 190 3.85 -5.70 32.47
N GLU A 191 4.93 -6.36 32.91
CA GLU A 191 4.86 -7.34 34.00
C GLU A 191 4.73 -6.63 35.35
N THR A 192 5.47 -5.55 35.55
CA THR A 192 5.48 -4.80 36.81
C THR A 192 4.59 -3.56 36.81
N GLN A 193 4.07 -3.14 35.64
CA GLN A 193 3.36 -1.88 35.39
C GLN A 193 4.11 -0.61 35.80
N ASN A 194 5.44 -0.69 35.93
CA ASN A 194 6.31 0.45 36.28
C ASN A 194 7.12 0.92 35.07
N LEU A 195 7.69 2.12 35.16
CA LEU A 195 8.64 2.61 34.17
C LEU A 195 9.98 1.87 34.29
N LYS A 196 10.48 1.38 33.16
CA LYS A 196 11.82 0.77 33.02
C LYS A 196 12.89 1.81 33.38
N SER A 197 13.93 1.35 34.06
CA SER A 197 15.15 2.12 34.21
C SER A 197 15.87 2.24 32.86
N PRO A 198 16.73 3.26 32.67
CA PRO A 198 17.51 3.39 31.44
C PRO A 198 18.36 2.16 31.11
N LYS A 199 18.88 1.45 32.13
CA LYS A 199 19.66 0.22 31.93
C LYS A 199 18.81 -0.94 31.40
N GLU A 200 17.65 -1.17 32.00
CA GLU A 200 16.72 -2.21 31.56
C GLU A 200 16.27 -1.96 30.12
N PHE A 201 16.00 -0.70 29.78
CA PHE A 201 15.63 -0.30 28.43
C PHE A 201 16.76 -0.54 27.40
N GLU A 202 18.01 -0.20 27.75
CA GLU A 202 19.18 -0.41 26.89
C GLU A 202 19.57 -1.89 26.73
N GLU A 203 19.35 -2.72 27.76
CA GLU A 203 19.59 -4.17 27.71
C GLU A 203 18.54 -4.89 26.83
N GLU A 204 17.27 -4.49 26.91
CA GLU A 204 16.16 -5.05 26.09
C GLU A 204 16.31 -4.73 24.59
N HIS A 205 16.88 -3.56 24.29
CA HIS A 205 17.10 -3.07 22.92
C HIS A 205 18.58 -3.09 22.56
N SER A 206 19.31 -4.10 23.05
CA SER A 206 20.77 -4.22 22.95
C SER A 206 21.30 -4.42 21.52
N ASP A 207 20.43 -4.62 20.53
CA ASP A 207 20.82 -4.43 19.14
C ASP A 207 20.98 -2.92 18.86
N GLU A 208 22.24 -2.51 18.65
CA GLU A 208 22.67 -1.12 18.45
C GLU A 208 21.81 -0.38 17.41
N HIS A 209 21.22 -1.11 16.46
CA HIS A 209 20.34 -0.58 15.42
C HIS A 209 18.87 -0.34 15.83
N SER A 210 18.27 -1.11 16.76
CA SER A 210 16.94 -0.77 17.27
C SER A 210 17.01 0.37 18.26
N LEU A 211 18.05 0.40 19.11
CA LEU A 211 18.21 1.45 20.12
C LEU A 211 18.27 2.85 19.51
N ASP A 212 19.07 3.03 18.45
CA ASP A 212 19.19 4.33 17.76
C ASP A 212 17.86 4.80 17.16
N ASN A 213 17.10 3.90 16.55
CA ASN A 213 15.80 4.23 15.97
C ASN A 213 14.79 4.63 17.05
N ILE A 214 14.79 3.91 18.17
CA ILE A 214 13.86 4.20 19.26
C ILE A 214 14.25 5.51 19.95
N LYS A 215 15.55 5.76 20.15
CA LYS A 215 16.07 7.02 20.72
C LYS A 215 15.66 8.22 19.88
N VAL A 216 15.70 8.12 18.55
CA VAL A 216 15.20 9.19 17.65
C VAL A 216 13.71 9.45 17.88
N LYS A 217 12.88 8.41 17.98
CA LYS A 217 11.44 8.55 18.21
C LYS A 217 11.09 9.08 19.59
N MET A 218 11.99 8.99 20.57
CA MET A 218 11.80 9.53 21.91
C MET A 218 12.18 11.02 22.05
N LYS A 219 12.83 11.61 21.03
CA LYS A 219 13.18 13.03 21.03
C LYS A 219 11.92 13.91 20.99
N SER A 220 11.94 15.03 21.68
CA SER A 220 10.85 16.03 21.64
C SER A 220 10.64 16.61 20.23
N GLU A 221 11.74 16.72 19.50
CA GLU A 221 11.83 17.20 18.12
C GLU A 221 11.11 16.27 17.15
N PHE A 222 10.95 14.99 17.50
CA PHE A 222 10.22 14.04 16.67
C PHE A 222 8.73 14.41 16.57
N GLY A 223 8.11 14.86 17.66
CA GLY A 223 6.72 15.32 17.63
C GLY A 223 6.52 16.55 16.72
N ILE A 224 7.48 17.48 16.72
CA ILE A 224 7.49 18.64 15.82
C ILE A 224 7.66 18.18 14.36
N GLU A 225 8.54 17.21 14.13
CA GLU A 225 8.76 16.63 12.81
C GLU A 225 7.52 15.93 12.27
N LEU A 226 6.74 15.22 13.11
CA LEU A 226 5.46 14.63 12.71
C LEU A 226 4.45 15.71 12.26
N GLN A 227 4.37 16.83 12.97
CA GLN A 227 3.52 17.96 12.57
C GLN A 227 4.00 18.59 11.24
N ARG A 228 5.31 18.74 11.06
CA ARG A 228 5.91 19.22 9.80
C ARG A 228 5.54 18.30 8.63
N ARG A 229 5.58 16.98 8.83
CA ARG A 229 5.22 15.98 7.82
C ARG A 229 3.76 16.09 7.40
N ILE A 230 2.83 16.23 8.35
CA ILE A 230 1.40 16.45 8.04
C ILE A 230 1.23 17.69 7.17
N TYR A 231 1.85 18.81 7.58
CA TYR A 231 1.79 20.06 6.82
C TYR A 231 2.40 19.93 5.42
N SER A 232 3.53 19.25 5.28
CA SER A 232 4.18 19.01 3.98
C SER A 232 3.28 18.18 3.07
N TRP A 233 2.73 17.08 3.59
CA TRP A 233 1.83 16.20 2.83
C TRP A 233 0.59 16.93 2.33
N ASP A 234 -0.08 17.68 3.20
CA ASP A 234 -1.25 18.48 2.83
C ASP A 234 -0.90 19.48 1.71
N ASN A 235 0.26 20.14 1.78
CA ASN A 235 0.66 21.10 0.74
C ASN A 235 0.98 20.45 -0.60
N LEU A 236 1.70 19.32 -0.58
CA LEU A 236 2.08 18.59 -1.78
C LEU A 236 0.87 18.00 -2.51
N THR A 237 -0.18 17.63 -1.76
CA THR A 237 -1.34 16.92 -2.30
C THR A 237 -2.58 17.80 -2.50
N ARG A 238 -2.62 19.02 -1.93
CA ARG A 238 -3.78 19.93 -2.00
C ARG A 238 -4.38 20.06 -3.40
N LYS A 239 -3.52 20.30 -4.40
CA LYS A 239 -3.96 20.47 -5.80
C LYS A 239 -4.53 19.19 -6.39
N LEU A 240 -4.02 18.02 -6.00
CA LEU A 240 -4.47 16.71 -6.51
C LEU A 240 -5.90 16.35 -6.07
N THR A 241 -6.46 17.11 -5.13
CA THR A 241 -7.85 16.98 -4.66
C THR A 241 -8.72 18.17 -5.08
N ASP A 242 -8.15 19.15 -5.78
CA ASP A 242 -8.85 20.36 -6.20
C ASP A 242 -9.60 20.12 -7.51
N HIS A 243 -10.91 20.42 -7.51
CA HIS A 243 -11.76 20.12 -8.65
C HIS A 243 -11.34 20.83 -9.94
N TYR A 244 -10.92 22.10 -9.84
CA TYR A 244 -10.50 22.88 -11.01
C TYR A 244 -9.16 22.39 -11.56
N TYR A 245 -8.23 22.00 -10.68
CA TYR A 245 -6.99 21.38 -11.12
C TYR A 245 -7.25 20.07 -11.88
N LEU A 246 -8.11 19.20 -11.36
CA LEU A 246 -8.45 17.94 -12.00
C LEU A 246 -9.12 18.17 -13.36
N GLU A 247 -10.04 19.12 -13.47
CA GLU A 247 -10.65 19.51 -14.74
C GLU A 247 -9.58 20.01 -15.74
N SER A 248 -8.68 20.89 -15.30
CA SER A 248 -7.59 21.39 -16.15
C SER A 248 -6.56 20.34 -16.56
N LEU A 249 -6.40 19.27 -15.76
CA LEU A 249 -5.43 18.22 -16.01
C LEU A 249 -5.81 17.34 -17.20
N TYR A 250 -7.11 17.20 -17.45
CA TYR A 250 -7.66 16.34 -18.50
C TYR A 250 -8.35 17.12 -19.62
N ASN A 251 -8.45 18.44 -19.51
CA ASN A 251 -8.80 19.29 -20.64
C ASN A 251 -7.61 19.33 -21.59
N GLU A 252 -7.75 18.69 -22.76
CA GLU A 252 -6.89 18.99 -23.90
C GLU A 252 -6.98 20.50 -24.17
N GLU A 253 -5.85 21.19 -24.27
CA GLU A 253 -5.83 22.48 -24.96
C GLU A 253 -6.37 22.21 -26.37
N CYS A 254 -7.65 22.53 -26.61
CA CYS A 254 -8.15 22.82 -27.95
C CYS A 254 -7.46 24.11 -28.41
N ASP A 255 -6.16 24.04 -28.64
CA ASP A 255 -5.42 25.07 -29.34
C ASP A 255 -5.62 24.83 -30.84
N ASP A 256 -6.55 25.62 -31.40
CA ASP A 256 -6.73 25.87 -32.84
C ASP A 256 -5.45 26.44 -33.50
#